data_AF-A0A9P9H1A2-F1
#
_entry.id   AF-A0A9P9H1A2-F1
#
_cell.length_a   1.000
_cell.length_b   1.000
_cell.length_c   1.000
_cell.angle_alpha   90.00
_cell.angle_beta   90.00
_cell.angle_gamma   90.00
#
_symmetry.space_group_name_H-M   'P 1'
#
loop_
_entity.id
_entity.type
_entity.pdbx_description
1 polymer ?
#
loop_
_entity_poly.entity_id
_entity_poly.type
_entity_poly.pdbx_seq_one_letter_code
_entity_poly.pdbx_strand_id
1 'polypeptide(L)'
;MASTRASTDEQHEHTSSDLDKNQKRKLRNRLSQRAFRRRQAEYLRDLRNRAEASQKPDNERVAELEEENGRLRAHITELQSRLEGVQVTLQMIASSSSKILGRSESSLPRQPRIEERDSEQEENEPSRDYSIAADRAQPEANSWPSFSSAALEAIQIPDLSFPTDVDSTIEIPTSGAVQARSSLLRDVIDSVGPIDPNLSKSPLQLQRIPNIWNFNYQMGSQSYIDAIESCASSRPTSGLRWVDSNSPISDHIQILKRLLLTKLKPTILDNRSCQTLYQSVSTVLAMFNSVTRPDVMNWYAKTRFFHIIELTAWQILPCSLTYSRVHERYRPTELQLGLQGQYPCVVDWIPFASIRDRIIQLHAANPCVDQIFCDTVSAYVVESTLSELVVGGSLMKVYIRVTDLIASMALQQGEGEGEGIDNMASLPAPDIKTLFSSPEYAYLAFKHLKMDCGASYYKIDPVFFSKYPELCDPSDDIVASGVPLKPGTQTTLTSPNYVDAMTVATYCSFINFSFDAATALSRLEYV
;
A
#
# COMPACT_ATOMS: atom_id res chain seq x y z
N MET A 1 -34.33 -33.43 -74.83
CA MET A 1 -33.89 -34.44 -73.84
C MET A 1 -32.43 -34.21 -73.48
N ALA A 2 -32.11 -33.12 -72.78
CA ALA A 2 -30.76 -32.81 -72.33
C ALA A 2 -30.85 -31.97 -71.05
N SER A 3 -31.10 -32.60 -69.89
CA SER A 3 -31.04 -31.88 -68.60
C SER A 3 -30.85 -32.77 -67.37
N THR A 4 -30.47 -34.05 -67.50
CA THR A 4 -30.46 -34.96 -66.33
C THR A 4 -29.15 -35.72 -66.11
N ARG A 5 -28.09 -35.45 -66.89
CA ARG A 5 -26.82 -36.20 -66.80
C ARG A 5 -25.66 -35.46 -66.14
N ALA A 6 -25.76 -34.15 -65.92
CA ALA A 6 -24.68 -33.36 -65.32
C ALA A 6 -24.71 -33.32 -63.77
N SER A 7 -25.84 -33.64 -63.14
CA SER A 7 -26.01 -33.47 -61.69
C SER A 7 -25.52 -34.65 -60.84
N THR A 8 -25.21 -35.80 -61.46
CA THR A 8 -24.79 -37.03 -60.75
C THR A 8 -23.27 -37.20 -60.66
N ASP A 9 -22.48 -36.57 -61.54
CA ASP A 9 -21.01 -36.66 -61.51
C ASP A 9 -20.39 -35.71 -60.46
N GLU A 10 -20.91 -34.49 -60.29
CA GLU A 10 -20.38 -33.54 -59.28
C GLU A 10 -20.64 -33.98 -57.83
N GLN A 11 -21.73 -34.72 -57.57
CA GLN A 11 -22.03 -35.26 -56.24
C GLN A 11 -21.13 -36.47 -55.87
N HIS A 12 -20.68 -37.24 -56.86
CA HIS A 12 -19.79 -38.39 -56.64
C HIS A 12 -18.34 -37.98 -56.42
N GLU A 13 -17.88 -36.88 -57.04
CA GLU A 13 -16.54 -36.32 -56.81
C GLU A 13 -16.41 -35.64 -55.44
N HIS A 14 -17.43 -34.89 -54.99
CA HIS A 14 -17.39 -34.17 -53.72
C HIS A 14 -17.42 -35.12 -52.51
N THR A 15 -18.18 -36.22 -52.59
CA THR A 15 -18.27 -37.25 -51.54
C THR A 15 -16.98 -38.08 -51.43
N SER A 16 -16.32 -38.38 -52.55
CA SER A 16 -15.01 -39.04 -52.59
C SER A 16 -13.90 -38.16 -51.96
N SER A 17 -13.90 -36.85 -52.28
CA SER A 17 -12.95 -35.88 -51.73
C SER A 17 -13.09 -35.69 -50.21
N ASP A 18 -14.31 -35.67 -49.69
CA ASP A 18 -14.56 -35.46 -48.26
C ASP A 18 -14.30 -36.73 -47.42
N LEU A 19 -14.43 -37.92 -48.01
CA LEU A 19 -13.99 -39.18 -47.41
C LEU A 19 -12.46 -39.23 -47.26
N ASP A 20 -11.71 -38.80 -48.29
CA ASP A 20 -10.24 -38.74 -48.25
C ASP A 20 -9.72 -37.72 -47.22
N LYS A 21 -10.36 -36.53 -47.12
CA LYS A 21 -10.05 -35.53 -46.09
C LYS A 21 -10.29 -36.06 -44.67
N ASN A 22 -11.38 -36.80 -44.46
CA ASN A 22 -11.68 -37.40 -43.17
C ASN A 22 -10.69 -38.51 -42.77
N GLN A 23 -10.24 -39.32 -43.73
CA GLN A 23 -9.19 -40.32 -43.49
C GLN A 23 -7.85 -39.67 -43.15
N LYS A 24 -7.46 -38.59 -43.86
CA LYS A 24 -6.28 -37.79 -43.54
C LYS A 24 -6.34 -37.17 -42.13
N ARG A 25 -7.50 -36.66 -41.71
CA ARG A 25 -7.70 -36.10 -40.36
C ARG A 25 -7.57 -37.18 -39.27
N LYS A 26 -8.14 -38.36 -39.49
CA LYS A 26 -8.02 -39.51 -38.56
C LYS A 26 -6.57 -39.98 -38.42
N LEU A 27 -5.83 -40.06 -39.54
CA LEU A 27 -4.41 -40.43 -39.53
C LEU A 27 -3.56 -39.38 -38.78
N ARG A 28 -3.83 -38.09 -39.01
CA ARG A 28 -3.14 -36.99 -38.33
C ARG A 28 -3.40 -37.01 -36.81
N ASN A 29 -4.63 -37.25 -36.38
CA ASN A 29 -4.97 -37.37 -34.97
C ASN A 29 -4.32 -38.61 -34.31
N ARG A 30 -4.21 -39.71 -35.04
CA ARG A 30 -3.53 -40.93 -34.55
C ARG A 30 -2.02 -40.70 -34.40
N LEU A 31 -1.40 -39.97 -35.33
CA LEU A 31 0.01 -39.59 -35.25
C LEU A 31 0.26 -38.55 -34.15
N SER A 32 -0.61 -37.56 -33.97
CA SER A 32 -0.49 -36.57 -32.90
C SER A 32 -0.65 -37.20 -31.52
N GLN A 33 -1.59 -38.14 -31.34
CA GLN A 33 -1.74 -38.89 -30.09
C GLN A 33 -0.54 -39.80 -29.82
N ARG A 34 0.02 -40.44 -30.85
CA ARG A 34 1.25 -41.24 -30.70
C ARG A 34 2.44 -40.36 -30.32
N ALA A 35 2.57 -39.17 -30.92
CA ALA A 35 3.61 -38.21 -30.56
C ALA A 35 3.43 -37.65 -29.15
N PHE A 36 2.19 -37.36 -28.73
CA PHE A 36 1.87 -36.91 -27.38
C PHE A 36 2.25 -37.97 -26.33
N ARG A 37 1.85 -39.24 -26.55
CA ARG A 37 2.21 -40.35 -25.65
C ARG A 37 3.72 -40.57 -25.59
N ARG A 38 4.43 -40.39 -26.70
CA ARG A 38 5.90 -40.47 -26.75
C ARG A 38 6.55 -39.34 -25.92
N ARG A 39 6.11 -38.10 -26.08
CA ARG A 39 6.62 -36.95 -25.31
C ARG A 39 6.33 -37.08 -23.82
N GLN A 40 5.16 -37.60 -23.45
CA GLN A 40 4.80 -37.84 -22.06
C GLN A 40 5.69 -38.94 -21.43
N ALA A 41 6.02 -39.99 -22.18
CA ALA A 41 6.94 -41.03 -21.74
C ALA A 41 8.39 -40.53 -21.61
N GLU A 42 8.85 -39.67 -22.52
CA GLU A 42 10.16 -39.01 -22.45
C GLU A 42 10.24 -38.06 -21.24
N TYR A 43 9.18 -37.26 -20.99
CA TYR A 43 9.10 -36.38 -19.82
C TYR A 43 9.11 -37.15 -18.48
N LEU A 44 8.39 -38.27 -18.40
CA LEU A 44 8.41 -39.14 -17.22
C LEU A 44 9.79 -39.78 -16.99
N ARG A 45 10.49 -40.15 -18.08
CA ARG A 45 11.86 -40.67 -17.99
C ARG A 45 12.83 -39.59 -17.52
N ASP A 46 12.71 -38.36 -18.01
CA ASP A 46 13.53 -37.23 -17.56
C ASP A 46 13.26 -36.87 -16.10
N LEU A 47 12.01 -36.89 -15.65
CA LEU A 47 11.65 -36.70 -14.25
C LEU A 47 12.26 -37.77 -13.35
N ARG A 48 12.20 -39.03 -13.79
CA ARG A 48 12.82 -40.15 -13.07
C ARG A 48 14.34 -40.02 -13.01
N ASN A 49 14.98 -39.67 -14.13
CA ASN A 49 16.43 -39.46 -14.19
C ASN A 49 16.87 -38.27 -13.30
N ARG A 50 16.06 -37.20 -13.19
CA ARG A 50 16.35 -36.09 -12.27
C ARG A 50 16.19 -36.51 -10.80
N ALA A 51 15.17 -37.32 -10.50
CA ALA A 51 14.96 -37.86 -9.15
C ALA A 51 16.09 -38.83 -8.75
N GLU A 52 16.58 -39.64 -9.70
CA GLU A 52 17.71 -40.55 -9.48
C GLU A 52 19.05 -39.78 -9.42
N ALA A 53 19.22 -38.70 -10.19
CA ALA A 53 20.41 -37.83 -10.14
C ALA A 53 20.46 -36.92 -8.90
N SER A 54 19.34 -36.67 -8.22
CA SER A 54 19.29 -35.86 -6.99
C SER A 54 19.57 -36.64 -5.70
N GLN A 55 19.89 -37.95 -5.77
CA GLN A 55 20.31 -38.73 -4.61
C GLN A 55 21.80 -38.50 -4.29
N LYS A 56 22.17 -37.28 -3.89
CA LYS A 56 23.19 -37.13 -2.83
C LYS A 56 22.42 -37.14 -1.51
N PRO A 57 22.78 -37.96 -0.52
CA PRO A 57 22.02 -38.04 0.72
C PRO A 57 22.00 -36.66 1.39
N ASP A 58 20.82 -36.13 1.66
CA ASP A 58 20.62 -34.79 2.25
C ASP A 58 21.48 -34.55 3.49
N ASN A 59 21.80 -35.62 4.23
CA ASN A 59 22.64 -35.57 5.42
C ASN A 59 24.07 -35.05 5.16
N GLU A 60 24.68 -35.41 4.02
CA GLU A 60 26.05 -34.98 3.68
C GLU A 60 26.06 -33.52 3.22
N ARG A 61 25.02 -33.12 2.48
CA ARG A 61 24.82 -31.72 2.06
C ARG A 61 24.49 -30.80 3.25
N VAL A 62 23.72 -31.28 4.21
CA VAL A 62 23.41 -30.54 5.44
C VAL A 62 24.67 -30.37 6.29
N ALA A 63 25.50 -31.41 6.43
CA ALA A 63 26.77 -31.32 7.16
C ALA A 63 27.76 -30.32 6.53
N GLU A 64 27.94 -30.35 5.20
CA GLU A 64 28.78 -29.37 4.49
C GLU A 64 28.26 -27.93 4.66
N LEU A 65 26.93 -27.75 4.58
CA LEU A 65 26.30 -26.45 4.76
C LEU A 65 26.40 -25.94 6.21
N GLU A 66 26.31 -26.82 7.20
CA GLU A 66 26.49 -26.47 8.63
C GLU A 66 27.94 -26.05 8.92
N GLU A 67 28.93 -26.75 8.36
CA GLU A 67 30.34 -26.38 8.47
C GLU A 67 30.62 -25.03 7.80
N GLU A 68 30.07 -24.80 6.60
CA GLU A 68 30.22 -23.53 5.90
C GLU A 68 29.54 -22.38 6.67
N ASN A 69 28.35 -22.61 7.24
CA ASN A 69 27.64 -21.62 8.05
C ASN A 69 28.42 -21.28 9.34
N GLY A 70 29.05 -22.29 9.97
CA GLY A 70 29.96 -22.09 11.10
C GLY A 70 31.15 -21.21 10.74
N ARG A 71 31.79 -21.48 9.60
CA ARG A 71 32.93 -20.68 9.11
C ARG A 71 32.52 -19.23 8.79
N LEU A 72 31.37 -19.04 8.16
CA LEU A 72 30.84 -17.71 7.83
C LEU A 72 30.50 -16.90 9.09
N ARG A 73 29.91 -17.53 10.11
CA ARG A 73 29.62 -16.89 11.41
C ARG A 73 30.90 -16.46 12.12
N ALA A 74 31.95 -17.29 12.09
CA ALA A 74 33.26 -16.92 12.63
C ALA A 74 33.85 -15.69 11.91
N HIS A 75 33.79 -15.65 10.58
CA HIS A 75 34.24 -14.51 9.77
C HIS A 75 33.46 -13.22 10.08
N ILE A 76 32.13 -13.30 10.26
CA ILE A 76 31.31 -12.14 10.62
C ILE A 76 31.71 -11.60 12.00
N THR A 77 31.90 -12.49 12.98
CA THR A 77 32.30 -12.11 14.33
C THR A 77 33.68 -11.43 14.33
N GLU A 78 34.61 -11.94 13.51
CA GLU A 78 35.92 -11.31 13.34
C GLU A 78 35.82 -9.92 12.70
N LEU A 79 35.04 -9.79 11.62
CA LEU A 79 34.83 -8.50 10.96
C LEU A 79 34.14 -7.47 11.88
N GLN A 80 33.18 -7.90 12.71
CA GLN A 80 32.56 -7.05 13.72
C GLN A 80 33.58 -6.55 14.74
N SER A 81 34.44 -7.42 15.27
CA SER A 81 35.50 -7.01 16.21
C SER A 81 36.49 -6.01 15.59
N ARG A 82 36.82 -6.18 14.30
CA ARG A 82 37.67 -5.25 13.55
C ARG A 82 36.98 -3.90 13.34
N LEU A 83 35.68 -3.92 13.02
CA LEU A 83 34.88 -2.71 12.83
C LEU A 83 34.73 -1.93 14.15
N GLU A 84 34.49 -2.61 15.27
CA GLU A 84 34.48 -2.00 16.60
C GLU A 84 35.83 -1.37 16.95
N GLY A 85 36.94 -2.05 16.64
CA GLY A 85 38.29 -1.49 16.79
C GLY A 85 38.51 -0.20 15.97
N VAL A 86 38.04 -0.18 14.72
CA VAL A 86 38.08 1.02 13.85
C VAL A 86 37.18 2.12 14.40
N GLN A 87 35.99 1.79 14.91
CA GLN A 87 35.07 2.74 15.52
C GLN A 87 35.67 3.39 16.78
N VAL A 88 36.30 2.60 17.65
CA VAL A 88 37.02 3.11 18.83
C VAL A 88 38.16 4.03 18.40
N THR A 89 38.90 3.65 17.35
CA THR A 89 39.99 4.47 16.81
C THR A 89 39.47 5.80 16.25
N LEU A 90 38.39 5.77 15.48
CA LEU A 90 37.70 6.97 14.98
C LEU A 90 37.19 7.85 16.10
N GLN A 91 36.64 7.27 17.16
CA GLN A 91 36.15 8.01 18.32
C GLN A 91 37.28 8.64 19.13
N MET A 92 38.45 7.97 19.22
CA MET A 92 39.66 8.57 19.78
C MET A 92 40.20 9.71 18.91
N ILE A 93 40.19 9.57 17.58
CA ILE A 93 40.60 10.64 16.65
C ILE A 93 39.62 11.82 16.73
N ALA A 94 38.31 11.57 16.77
CA ALA A 94 37.29 12.59 16.93
C ALA A 94 37.43 13.33 18.27
N SER A 95 37.66 12.58 19.36
CA SER A 95 37.91 13.17 20.69
C SER A 95 39.21 13.98 20.74
N SER A 96 40.25 13.53 20.03
CA SER A 96 41.52 14.25 19.90
C SER A 96 41.37 15.51 19.06
N SER A 97 40.57 15.44 17.98
CA SER A 97 40.24 16.59 17.12
C SER A 97 39.41 17.62 17.89
N SER A 98 38.40 17.18 18.67
CA SER A 98 37.64 18.06 19.56
C SER A 98 38.49 18.66 20.69
N LYS A 99 39.50 17.96 21.20
CA LYS A 99 40.48 18.52 22.15
C LYS A 99 41.42 19.54 21.50
N ILE A 100 41.78 19.36 20.23
CA ILE A 100 42.62 20.31 19.48
C ILE A 100 41.81 21.55 19.10
N LEU A 101 40.56 21.40 18.65
CA LEU A 101 39.66 22.51 18.37
C LEU A 101 39.22 23.25 19.65
N GLY A 102 38.93 22.55 20.74
CA GLY A 102 38.57 23.16 22.03
C GLY A 102 39.73 23.90 22.71
N ARG A 103 40.98 23.62 22.30
CA ARG A 103 42.17 24.36 22.76
C ARG A 103 42.37 25.69 22.03
N SER A 104 41.65 25.96 20.93
CA SER A 104 41.73 27.22 20.20
C SER A 104 40.79 28.32 20.72
N GLU A 105 39.89 28.01 21.67
CA GLU A 105 38.94 28.99 22.24
C GLU A 105 39.11 29.21 23.76
N SER A 106 40.21 28.78 24.35
CA SER A 106 40.50 29.04 25.77
C SER A 106 41.94 29.48 26.02
N SER A 107 42.24 30.71 25.62
CA SER A 107 43.29 31.50 26.26
C SER A 107 42.82 32.94 26.43
N LEU A 108 42.48 33.32 27.65
CA LEU A 108 43.21 34.34 28.38
C LEU A 108 42.88 34.24 29.89
N PRO A 109 43.90 34.19 30.77
CA PRO A 109 43.73 34.01 32.21
C PRO A 109 43.51 35.34 32.94
N ARG A 110 42.81 35.23 34.06
CA ARG A 110 42.54 36.26 35.07
C ARG A 110 43.79 36.43 35.96
N GLN A 111 44.30 37.65 36.12
CA GLN A 111 45.05 38.06 37.34
C GLN A 111 44.84 39.58 37.63
N PRO A 112 45.07 40.04 38.89
CA PRO A 112 44.28 41.10 39.52
C PRO A 112 44.95 42.49 39.65
N ARG A 113 44.09 43.50 39.83
CA ARG A 113 44.22 44.83 40.50
C ARG A 113 45.50 45.68 40.25
N ILE A 114 45.31 46.92 39.75
CA ILE A 114 45.45 48.23 40.45
C ILE A 114 44.99 49.35 39.47
N GLU A 115 44.74 50.53 40.06
CA GLU A 115 43.89 51.68 39.75
C GLU A 115 44.27 52.63 38.58
N GLU A 116 43.38 53.62 38.38
CA GLU A 116 43.53 54.94 37.73
C GLU A 116 43.33 55.00 36.20
N ARG A 117 42.78 56.03 35.56
CA ARG A 117 41.87 57.18 35.81
C ARG A 117 41.88 57.95 34.48
N ASP A 118 40.73 58.52 34.05
CA ASP A 118 40.60 59.57 33.00
C ASP A 118 41.07 59.19 31.56
N SER A 119 40.64 59.76 30.44
CA SER A 119 39.54 60.59 29.93
C SER A 119 39.86 60.80 28.44
N GLU A 120 38.84 60.92 27.57
CA GLU A 120 38.86 61.68 26.29
C GLU A 120 39.83 61.16 25.18
N GLN A 121 39.67 61.33 23.87
CA GLN A 121 38.75 61.93 22.89
C GLN A 121 39.26 61.46 21.50
N GLU A 122 38.39 61.44 20.48
CA GLU A 122 38.60 61.92 19.08
C GLU A 122 39.93 61.59 18.34
N GLU A 123 40.04 61.25 17.05
CA GLU A 123 39.24 61.50 15.85
C GLU A 123 40.00 60.88 14.62
N ASN A 124 39.30 60.74 13.48
CA ASN A 124 39.78 60.83 12.08
C ASN A 124 40.50 59.64 11.36
N GLU A 125 39.70 58.97 10.49
CA GLU A 125 39.80 58.77 9.01
C GLU A 125 41.12 59.05 8.21
N PRO A 126 41.28 58.67 6.90
CA PRO A 126 40.49 57.79 5.99
C PRO A 126 41.30 56.86 5.01
N SER A 127 40.56 56.03 4.26
CA SER A 127 40.74 55.63 2.83
C SER A 127 41.90 54.72 2.36
N ARG A 128 41.57 53.56 1.76
CA ARG A 128 41.61 53.31 0.28
C ARG A 128 41.31 51.85 -0.12
N ASP A 129 40.66 51.76 -1.29
CA ASP A 129 40.08 50.62 -2.01
C ASP A 129 41.01 49.44 -2.30
N TYR A 130 40.43 48.23 -2.39
CA TYR A 130 40.43 47.41 -3.62
C TYR A 130 39.33 46.33 -3.55
N SER A 131 38.42 46.39 -4.52
CA SER A 131 37.33 45.44 -4.80
C SER A 131 37.85 44.05 -5.22
N ILE A 132 37.07 42.99 -4.95
CA ILE A 132 36.62 41.97 -5.92
C ILE A 132 35.51 41.10 -5.29
N ALA A 133 34.51 40.84 -6.12
CA ALA A 133 33.20 40.20 -5.96
C ALA A 133 33.08 38.97 -5.03
N ALA A 134 31.98 38.92 -4.27
CA ALA A 134 31.30 37.68 -3.89
C ALA A 134 29.79 37.89 -3.99
N ASP A 135 29.21 37.07 -4.86
CA ASP A 135 27.81 36.97 -5.25
C ASP A 135 26.94 36.55 -4.05
N ARG A 136 25.86 37.29 -3.83
CA ARG A 136 24.93 37.08 -2.70
C ARG A 136 23.79 36.18 -3.18
N ALA A 137 24.03 34.88 -3.26
CA ALA A 137 22.96 33.91 -3.42
C ALA A 137 22.21 33.75 -2.08
N GLN A 138 20.98 34.26 -2.03
CA GLN A 138 20.05 33.97 -0.95
C GLN A 138 19.66 32.49 -0.96
N PRO A 139 19.47 31.83 0.20
CA PRO A 139 18.80 30.54 0.24
C PRO A 139 17.32 30.77 -0.03
N GLU A 140 16.83 30.17 -1.13
CA GLU A 140 15.42 30.10 -1.47
C GLU A 140 14.63 29.53 -0.29
N ALA A 141 13.65 30.31 0.17
CA ALA A 141 12.64 29.84 1.08
C ALA A 141 11.83 28.75 0.37
N ASN A 142 11.93 27.52 0.85
CA ASN A 142 11.08 26.40 0.44
C ASN A 142 9.61 26.82 0.64
N SER A 143 8.96 27.28 -0.44
CA SER A 143 7.53 27.54 -0.44
C SER A 143 6.84 26.18 -0.43
N TRP A 144 6.22 25.84 0.68
CA TRP A 144 5.31 24.70 0.76
C TRP A 144 4.20 24.93 -0.28
N PRO A 145 3.73 23.90 -1.01
CA PRO A 145 2.56 24.04 -1.85
C PRO A 145 1.40 24.50 -0.95
N SER A 146 0.84 25.66 -1.27
CA SER A 146 -0.34 26.18 -0.59
C SER A 146 -1.43 25.12 -0.64
N PHE A 147 -1.95 24.72 0.53
CA PHE A 147 -3.06 23.77 0.62
C PHE A 147 -4.21 24.27 -0.24
N SER A 148 -4.50 23.58 -1.36
CA SER A 148 -5.62 23.92 -2.21
C SER A 148 -6.92 23.63 -1.48
N SER A 149 -7.69 24.68 -1.20
CA SER A 149 -9.03 24.64 -0.59
C SER A 149 -10.00 23.70 -1.35
N ALA A 150 -9.75 23.44 -2.64
CA ALA A 150 -10.57 22.57 -3.48
C ALA A 150 -10.51 21.07 -3.07
N ALA A 151 -9.44 20.61 -2.41
CA ALA A 151 -9.32 19.22 -1.95
C ALA A 151 -10.23 18.92 -0.74
N LEU A 152 -10.57 19.94 0.05
CA LEU A 152 -11.49 19.84 1.18
C LEU A 152 -12.96 19.90 0.74
N GLU A 153 -13.29 20.67 -0.30
CA GLU A 153 -14.66 20.78 -0.84
C GLU A 153 -15.14 19.52 -1.58
N ALA A 154 -14.22 18.71 -2.11
CA ALA A 154 -14.55 17.43 -2.76
C ALA A 154 -15.00 16.34 -1.77
N ILE A 155 -14.93 16.58 -0.45
CA ILE A 155 -15.44 15.69 0.60
C ILE A 155 -16.92 16.01 0.88
N GLN A 156 -17.77 15.96 -0.14
CA GLN A 156 -19.21 15.87 0.10
C GLN A 156 -19.53 14.46 0.57
N ILE A 157 -19.70 14.34 1.89
CA ILE A 157 -20.22 13.18 2.59
C ILE A 157 -21.60 12.84 2.00
N PRO A 158 -21.85 11.64 1.45
CA PRO A 158 -23.21 11.20 1.19
C PRO A 158 -23.97 11.17 2.51
N ASP A 159 -25.18 11.72 2.52
CA ASP A 159 -26.11 11.61 3.65
C ASP A 159 -26.33 10.12 3.95
N LEU A 160 -25.58 9.60 4.93
CA LEU A 160 -25.68 8.21 5.35
C LEU A 160 -27.03 8.10 6.06
N SER A 161 -28.02 7.47 5.44
CA SER A 161 -29.33 7.28 6.06
C SER A 161 -29.19 6.43 7.34
N PHE A 162 -29.48 7.04 8.49
CA PHE A 162 -29.48 6.39 9.80
C PHE A 162 -30.90 5.92 10.16
N PRO A 163 -31.11 4.64 10.54
CA PRO A 163 -32.31 4.25 11.25
C PRO A 163 -32.26 4.82 12.67
N THR A 164 -33.27 5.61 13.04
CA THR A 164 -33.34 6.33 14.32
C THR A 164 -33.75 5.46 15.51
N ASP A 165 -34.05 4.18 15.32
CA ASP A 165 -34.55 3.30 16.38
C ASP A 165 -33.85 1.94 16.36
N VAL A 166 -32.86 1.78 17.23
CA VAL A 166 -32.50 0.46 17.77
C VAL A 166 -31.91 0.63 19.16
N ASP A 167 -32.69 0.22 20.16
CA ASP A 167 -32.25 0.05 21.54
C ASP A 167 -31.23 -1.10 21.59
N SER A 168 -30.00 -0.81 22.03
CA SER A 168 -28.93 -1.81 22.13
C SER A 168 -27.93 -1.41 23.20
N THR A 169 -28.11 -1.98 24.38
CA THR A 169 -27.13 -1.94 25.48
C THR A 169 -25.82 -2.58 25.02
N ILE A 170 -24.74 -1.79 24.93
CA ILE A 170 -23.41 -2.26 24.50
C ILE A 170 -22.65 -2.76 25.75
N GLU A 171 -22.44 -4.07 25.85
CA GLU A 171 -21.51 -4.65 26.83
C GLU A 171 -20.08 -4.66 26.28
N ILE A 172 -19.17 -3.93 26.94
CA ILE A 172 -17.75 -3.82 26.58
C ILE A 172 -16.94 -4.81 27.43
N PRO A 173 -16.14 -5.73 26.85
CA PRO A 173 -15.26 -6.59 27.64
C PRO A 173 -14.06 -5.79 28.17
N THR A 174 -13.99 -5.63 29.48
CA THR A 174 -12.80 -5.10 30.17
C THR A 174 -11.75 -6.19 30.34
N SER A 175 -10.61 -6.06 29.65
CA SER A 175 -9.39 -6.83 29.97
C SER A 175 -8.15 -5.93 29.97
N GLY A 176 -7.21 -6.25 30.87
CA GLY A 176 -6.14 -5.45 31.48
C GLY A 176 -5.06 -4.81 30.58
N ALA A 177 -5.30 -4.66 29.27
CA ALA A 177 -4.40 -3.96 28.36
C ALA A 177 -4.43 -2.41 28.49
N VAL A 178 -5.24 -1.88 29.42
CA VAL A 178 -5.59 -0.44 29.52
C VAL A 178 -4.51 0.39 30.22
N GLN A 179 -3.69 -0.20 31.10
CA GLN A 179 -2.73 0.57 31.91
C GLN A 179 -1.42 0.88 31.18
N ALA A 180 -1.03 0.08 30.17
CA ALA A 180 0.19 0.27 29.37
C ALA A 180 0.05 1.28 28.20
N ARG A 181 -1.13 1.91 28.05
CA ARG A 181 -1.53 2.71 26.87
C ARG A 181 -1.50 4.23 27.11
N SER A 182 -1.54 4.68 28.37
CA SER A 182 -1.48 6.11 28.72
C SER A 182 -0.05 6.68 28.68
N SER A 183 0.98 5.82 28.75
CA SER A 183 2.39 6.22 28.69
C SER A 183 2.85 6.69 27.29
N LEU A 184 2.21 6.19 26.22
CA LEU A 184 2.62 6.46 24.84
C LEU A 184 2.51 7.92 24.41
N LEU A 185 1.53 8.66 24.94
CA LEU A 185 1.36 10.07 24.58
C LEU A 185 2.35 10.99 25.31
N ARG A 186 2.86 10.58 26.48
CA ARG A 186 3.83 11.36 27.24
C ARG A 186 5.25 11.19 26.66
N ASP A 187 5.59 9.99 26.21
CA ASP A 187 6.91 9.70 25.61
C ASP A 187 7.11 10.33 24.20
N VAL A 188 6.04 10.61 23.44
CA VAL A 188 6.12 11.25 22.11
C VAL A 188 6.54 12.70 22.20
N ILE A 189 6.11 13.42 23.25
CA ILE A 189 6.39 14.85 23.42
C ILE A 189 7.82 15.05 23.95
N ASP A 190 8.35 14.08 24.71
CA ASP A 190 9.67 14.18 25.35
C ASP A 190 10.83 13.59 24.49
N SER A 191 10.55 12.90 23.38
CA SER A 191 11.54 12.13 22.62
C SER A 191 11.77 12.60 21.16
N VAL A 192 11.87 13.91 20.93
CA VAL A 192 12.42 14.44 19.66
C VAL A 192 13.95 14.50 19.77
N GLY A 193 14.58 13.32 19.78
CA GLY A 193 16.03 13.15 19.61
C GLY A 193 16.40 12.84 18.16
N PRO A 194 17.69 12.84 17.80
CA PRO A 194 18.15 12.47 16.46
C PRO A 194 17.68 11.04 16.12
N ILE A 195 16.95 10.90 15.01
CA ILE A 195 16.39 9.61 14.55
C ILE A 195 17.52 8.75 13.99
N ASP A 196 17.77 7.58 14.58
CA ASP A 196 18.65 6.57 13.99
C ASP A 196 17.96 5.94 12.75
N PRO A 197 18.58 6.00 11.56
CA PRO A 197 18.00 5.46 10.32
C PRO A 197 17.82 3.93 10.32
N ASN A 198 18.41 3.19 11.27
CA ASN A 198 18.14 1.76 11.42
C ASN A 198 16.88 1.45 12.25
N LEU A 199 16.36 2.41 13.03
CA LEU A 199 15.14 2.24 13.83
C LEU A 199 13.84 2.38 13.01
N SER A 200 13.90 2.86 11.76
CA SER A 200 12.73 3.00 10.88
C SER A 200 12.40 1.73 10.10
N LYS A 201 13.12 0.62 10.32
CA LYS A 201 12.93 -0.65 9.61
C LYS A 201 11.99 -1.55 10.40
N SER A 202 11.14 -2.30 9.70
CA SER A 202 10.26 -3.26 10.37
C SER A 202 11.02 -4.36 11.10
N PRO A 203 10.44 -4.96 12.15
CA PRO A 203 11.06 -6.07 12.86
C PRO A 203 11.45 -7.23 11.92
N LEU A 204 10.60 -7.50 10.92
CA LEU A 204 10.83 -8.47 9.85
C LEU A 204 11.95 -8.06 8.86
N GLN A 205 12.14 -6.77 8.63
CA GLN A 205 13.28 -6.27 7.84
C GLN A 205 14.60 -6.31 8.59
N LEU A 206 14.58 -6.15 9.92
CA LEU A 206 15.77 -6.28 10.76
C LEU A 206 16.25 -7.73 10.83
N GLN A 207 15.33 -8.70 10.73
CA GLN A 207 15.65 -10.13 10.60
C GLN A 207 16.06 -10.55 9.18
N ARG A 208 16.14 -9.61 8.23
CA ARG A 208 16.42 -9.91 6.82
C ARG A 208 17.91 -10.17 6.63
N ILE A 209 18.27 -11.43 6.45
CA ILE A 209 19.53 -11.77 5.80
C ILE A 209 19.35 -11.50 4.29
N PRO A 210 20.22 -10.68 3.66
CA PRO A 210 20.09 -10.38 2.23
C PRO A 210 20.04 -11.67 1.41
N ASN A 211 19.11 -11.75 0.45
CA ASN A 211 18.91 -12.85 -0.50
C ASN A 211 18.32 -14.17 0.03
N ILE A 212 17.92 -14.26 1.30
CA ILE A 212 17.36 -15.51 1.83
C ILE A 212 15.84 -15.61 1.58
N TRP A 213 15.07 -14.53 1.77
CA TRP A 213 13.59 -14.49 1.76
C TRP A 213 12.93 -14.61 0.37
N ASN A 214 13.49 -15.45 -0.52
CA ASN A 214 12.94 -15.75 -1.84
C ASN A 214 12.21 -17.10 -1.89
N PHE A 215 12.13 -17.81 -0.76
CA PHE A 215 11.54 -19.14 -0.69
C PHE A 215 10.21 -19.15 0.05
N ASN A 216 9.24 -19.88 -0.50
CA ASN A 216 7.87 -19.97 0.01
C ASN A 216 7.77 -20.39 1.49
N TYR A 217 8.74 -21.16 2.01
CA TYR A 217 8.73 -21.62 3.41
C TYR A 217 9.06 -20.53 4.43
N GLN A 218 9.54 -19.37 3.97
CA GLN A 218 9.90 -18.22 4.83
C GLN A 218 8.85 -17.11 4.75
N MET A 219 7.77 -17.36 4.00
CA MET A 219 6.66 -16.46 3.84
C MET A 219 5.40 -17.09 4.43
N GLY A 220 4.33 -16.30 4.54
CA GLY A 220 3.06 -16.76 5.06
C GLY A 220 2.84 -16.50 6.54
N SER A 221 1.72 -16.99 7.05
CA SER A 221 1.18 -16.64 8.36
C SER A 221 2.04 -17.12 9.52
N GLN A 222 2.56 -18.35 9.47
CA GLN A 222 3.36 -18.89 10.58
C GLN A 222 4.68 -18.13 10.74
N SER A 223 5.43 -17.92 9.65
CA SER A 223 6.66 -17.13 9.69
C SER A 223 6.43 -15.70 10.15
N TYR A 224 5.27 -15.13 9.82
CA TYR A 224 4.89 -13.80 10.32
C TYR A 224 4.70 -13.82 11.84
N ILE A 225 3.91 -14.77 12.36
CA ILE A 225 3.67 -14.93 13.80
C ILE A 225 4.98 -15.12 14.56
N ASP A 226 5.80 -16.09 14.13
CA ASP A 226 7.08 -16.42 14.77
C ASP A 226 8.01 -15.20 14.86
N ALA A 227 8.05 -14.39 13.80
CA ALA A 227 8.85 -13.18 13.75
C ALA A 227 8.34 -12.09 14.68
N ILE A 228 7.02 -11.86 14.71
CA ILE A 228 6.41 -10.88 15.61
C ILE A 228 6.61 -11.26 17.08
N GLU A 229 6.44 -12.54 17.44
CA GLU A 229 6.66 -13.05 18.80
C GLU A 229 8.14 -12.93 19.23
N SER A 230 9.07 -13.25 18.32
CA SER A 230 10.51 -13.10 18.55
C SER A 230 10.91 -11.64 18.79
N CYS A 231 10.25 -10.70 18.11
CA CYS A 231 10.49 -9.27 18.28
C CYS A 231 9.80 -8.68 19.51
N ALA A 232 8.64 -9.20 19.92
CA ALA A 232 8.00 -8.82 21.18
C ALA A 232 8.89 -9.13 22.40
N SER A 233 9.68 -10.20 22.32
CA SER A 233 10.60 -10.68 23.35
C SER A 233 11.90 -9.86 23.47
N SER A 234 12.23 -9.04 22.45
CA SER A 234 13.50 -8.31 22.34
C SER A 234 13.34 -6.78 22.37
N ARG A 235 12.15 -6.27 22.72
CA ARG A 235 11.85 -4.83 22.74
C ARG A 235 12.88 -4.04 23.58
N PRO A 236 13.68 -3.15 22.96
CA PRO A 236 14.53 -2.23 23.70
C PRO A 236 13.65 -1.28 24.51
N THR A 237 14.12 -0.87 25.68
CA THR A 237 13.54 0.15 26.56
C THR A 237 13.50 1.57 25.95
N SER A 238 13.75 1.73 24.64
CA SER A 238 13.82 3.02 23.94
C SER A 238 12.72 3.19 22.89
N GLY A 239 11.65 3.88 23.27
CA GLY A 239 11.13 5.08 22.59
C GLY A 239 10.40 5.01 21.24
N LEU A 240 10.75 4.14 20.28
CA LEU A 240 10.04 4.11 18.99
C LEU A 240 9.29 2.79 18.77
N ARG A 241 8.01 2.83 19.16
CA ARG A 241 7.06 1.70 19.34
C ARG A 241 6.02 1.61 18.22
N TRP A 242 6.34 2.12 17.03
CA TRP A 242 5.37 2.46 15.98
C TRP A 242 5.34 1.49 14.79
N VAL A 243 6.39 0.70 14.62
CA VAL A 243 6.54 -0.26 13.51
C VAL A 243 6.29 -1.67 14.07
N ASP A 244 5.08 -2.18 13.86
CA ASP A 244 4.61 -3.45 14.46
C ASP A 244 4.48 -4.56 13.41
N SER A 245 4.66 -4.26 12.13
CA SER A 245 4.54 -5.21 11.01
C SER A 245 5.58 -4.93 9.92
N ASN A 246 5.61 -5.77 8.87
CA ASN A 246 6.37 -5.55 7.63
C ASN A 246 5.63 -4.69 6.60
N SER A 247 4.54 -4.03 7.00
CA SER A 247 3.64 -3.27 6.13
C SER A 247 3.55 -1.83 6.65
N PRO A 248 4.27 -0.88 6.04
CA PRO A 248 4.07 0.54 6.28
C PRO A 248 2.61 0.97 6.36
N ILE A 249 1.76 0.52 5.42
CA ILE A 249 0.32 0.82 5.43
C ILE A 249 -0.30 0.31 6.73
N SER A 250 -0.06 -0.96 7.10
CA SER A 250 -0.62 -1.54 8.31
C SER A 250 -0.18 -0.81 9.57
N ASP A 251 1.08 -0.38 9.65
CA ASP A 251 1.62 0.35 10.79
C ASP A 251 0.95 1.72 10.96
N HIS A 252 0.81 2.50 9.88
CA HIS A 252 0.06 3.75 9.91
C HIS A 252 -1.38 3.51 10.39
N ILE A 253 -2.08 2.52 9.82
CA ILE A 253 -3.48 2.24 10.17
C ILE A 253 -3.63 1.76 11.62
N GLN A 254 -2.72 0.93 12.12
CA GLN A 254 -2.69 0.49 13.52
C GLN A 254 -2.55 1.67 14.48
N ILE A 255 -1.65 2.61 14.20
CA ILE A 255 -1.45 3.81 15.02
C ILE A 255 -2.72 4.66 15.04
N LEU A 256 -3.29 4.91 13.87
CA LEU A 256 -4.51 5.70 13.73
C LEU A 256 -5.70 5.08 14.48
N LYS A 257 -5.89 3.76 14.37
CA LYS A 257 -6.89 3.01 15.14
C LYS A 257 -6.68 3.16 16.65
N ARG A 258 -5.42 3.08 17.13
CA ARG A 258 -5.08 3.25 18.56
C ARG A 258 -5.35 4.67 19.06
N LEU A 259 -4.99 5.68 18.28
CA LEU A 259 -5.23 7.10 18.61
C LEU A 259 -6.74 7.39 18.68
N LEU A 260 -7.50 6.95 17.65
CA LEU A 260 -8.95 7.08 17.63
C LEU A 260 -9.62 6.37 18.81
N LEU A 261 -9.27 5.11 19.08
CA LEU A 261 -9.84 4.35 20.18
C LEU A 261 -9.59 5.04 21.53
N THR A 262 -8.42 5.65 21.72
CA THR A 262 -8.10 6.38 22.95
C THR A 262 -9.01 7.59 23.16
N LYS A 263 -9.36 8.29 22.08
CA LYS A 263 -10.27 9.45 22.10
C LYS A 263 -11.73 9.08 22.18
N LEU A 264 -12.12 7.93 21.62
CA LEU A 264 -13.52 7.49 21.58
C LEU A 264 -13.96 6.76 22.85
N LYS A 265 -13.04 6.15 23.61
CA LYS A 265 -13.37 5.45 24.87
C LYS A 265 -14.25 6.24 25.85
N PRO A 266 -14.03 7.54 26.09
CA PRO A 266 -14.90 8.34 26.94
C PRO A 266 -16.29 8.56 26.33
N THR A 267 -16.37 8.67 25.01
CA THR A 267 -17.60 9.00 24.26
C THR A 267 -18.47 7.79 23.98
N ILE A 268 -17.91 6.58 23.83
CA ILE A 268 -18.65 5.33 23.57
C ILE A 268 -19.57 4.94 24.75
N LEU A 269 -19.28 5.45 25.96
CA LEU A 269 -20.12 5.26 27.15
C LEU A 269 -21.40 6.12 27.14
N ASP A 270 -21.43 7.20 26.35
CA ASP A 270 -22.62 7.99 26.09
C ASP A 270 -23.17 7.57 24.73
N ASN A 271 -24.45 7.26 24.63
CA ASN A 271 -25.14 6.72 23.45
C ASN A 271 -25.12 7.64 22.18
N ARG A 272 -24.23 8.64 22.12
CA ARG A 272 -24.00 9.55 20.99
C ARG A 272 -23.28 8.84 19.84
N SER A 273 -24.14 8.21 19.04
CA SER A 273 -24.12 7.93 17.60
C SER A 273 -22.87 7.30 16.99
N CYS A 274 -23.04 6.08 16.46
CA CYS A 274 -22.09 5.47 15.53
C CYS A 274 -21.72 6.38 14.35
N GLN A 275 -22.55 7.37 14.01
CA GLN A 275 -22.24 8.41 13.02
C GLN A 275 -20.92 9.13 13.33
N THR A 276 -20.68 9.54 14.58
CA THR A 276 -19.43 10.19 14.97
C THR A 276 -18.22 9.26 14.80
N LEU A 277 -18.37 7.96 15.05
CA LEU A 277 -17.33 6.96 14.79
C LEU A 277 -16.99 6.89 13.30
N TYR A 278 -17.99 6.70 12.43
CA TYR A 278 -17.76 6.63 10.98
C TYR A 278 -17.14 7.91 10.42
N GLN A 279 -17.56 9.08 10.89
CA GLN A 279 -16.96 10.35 10.49
C GLN A 279 -15.52 10.50 10.95
N SER A 280 -15.23 10.11 12.20
CA SER A 280 -13.87 10.13 12.75
C SER A 280 -12.95 9.20 11.97
N VAL A 281 -13.42 7.99 11.66
CA VAL A 281 -12.69 7.02 10.83
C VAL A 281 -12.46 7.56 9.42
N SER A 282 -13.49 8.11 8.78
CA SER A 282 -13.39 8.73 7.45
C SER A 282 -12.31 9.83 7.43
N THR A 283 -12.37 10.76 8.37
CA THR A 283 -11.46 11.90 8.46
C THR A 283 -10.01 11.43 8.64
N VAL A 284 -9.78 10.46 9.52
CA VAL A 284 -8.44 9.94 9.79
C VAL A 284 -7.87 9.13 8.62
N LEU A 285 -8.69 8.36 7.91
CA LEU A 285 -8.27 7.66 6.70
C LEU A 285 -7.99 8.63 5.54
N ALA A 286 -8.75 9.72 5.43
CA ALA A 286 -8.47 10.80 4.48
C ALA A 286 -7.15 11.50 4.82
N MET A 287 -6.88 11.78 6.10
CA MET A 287 -5.61 12.33 6.57
C MET A 287 -4.44 11.39 6.24
N PHE A 288 -4.56 10.09 6.52
CA PHE A 288 -3.52 9.10 6.18
C PHE A 288 -3.10 9.22 4.71
N ASN A 289 -4.06 9.15 3.79
CA ASN A 289 -3.76 9.22 2.37
C ASN A 289 -3.24 10.60 1.97
N SER A 290 -3.81 11.69 2.49
CA SER A 290 -3.37 13.04 2.14
C SER A 290 -1.95 13.36 2.60
N VAL A 291 -1.53 12.82 3.76
CA VAL A 291 -0.20 13.05 4.32
C VAL A 291 0.84 12.13 3.69
N THR A 292 0.52 10.85 3.49
CA THR A 292 1.53 9.83 3.15
C THR A 292 1.48 9.38 1.69
N ARG A 293 0.37 9.60 0.98
CA ARG A 293 0.10 9.13 -0.39
C ARG A 293 -0.79 10.10 -1.18
N PRO A 294 -0.40 11.40 -1.28
CA PRO A 294 -1.25 12.42 -1.88
C PRO A 294 -1.61 12.11 -3.34
N ASP A 295 -0.73 11.43 -4.08
CA ASP A 295 -0.94 10.94 -5.44
C ASP A 295 -2.08 9.91 -5.55
N VAL A 296 -2.36 9.16 -4.49
CA VAL A 296 -3.42 8.14 -4.43
C VAL A 296 -4.73 8.71 -3.90
N MET A 297 -4.72 9.88 -3.27
CA MET A 297 -5.91 10.46 -2.64
C MET A 297 -7.08 10.64 -3.63
N ASN A 298 -6.80 11.01 -4.88
CA ASN A 298 -7.82 11.12 -5.92
C ASN A 298 -8.53 9.78 -6.18
N TRP A 299 -7.80 8.67 -6.15
CA TRP A 299 -8.39 7.33 -6.30
C TRP A 299 -9.40 7.04 -5.19
N TYR A 300 -9.01 7.30 -3.94
CA TYR A 300 -9.88 7.07 -2.78
C TYR A 300 -11.09 8.02 -2.74
N ALA A 301 -10.90 9.28 -3.12
CA ALA A 301 -11.98 10.25 -3.20
C ALA A 301 -13.04 9.84 -4.25
N LYS A 302 -12.61 9.43 -5.45
CA LYS A 302 -13.54 9.08 -6.54
C LYS A 302 -14.24 7.73 -6.33
N THR A 303 -13.55 6.74 -5.76
CA THR A 303 -14.13 5.42 -5.42
C THR A 303 -14.89 5.42 -4.10
N ARG A 304 -14.95 6.57 -3.41
CA ARG A 304 -15.75 6.87 -2.22
C ARG A 304 -15.41 6.11 -0.93
N PHE A 305 -14.43 5.21 -0.93
CA PHE A 305 -13.79 4.54 0.23
C PHE A 305 -14.68 4.01 1.38
N PHE A 306 -16.00 3.98 1.22
CA PHE A 306 -16.96 3.84 2.32
C PHE A 306 -16.92 2.45 2.94
N HIS A 307 -16.69 1.40 2.15
CA HIS A 307 -16.53 0.06 2.69
C HIS A 307 -15.31 -0.09 3.61
N ILE A 308 -14.22 0.64 3.34
CA ILE A 308 -13.03 0.60 4.20
C ILE A 308 -13.27 1.39 5.49
N ILE A 309 -14.03 2.48 5.42
CA ILE A 309 -14.51 3.21 6.60
C ILE A 309 -15.37 2.29 7.47
N GLU A 310 -16.31 1.56 6.87
CA GLU A 310 -17.20 0.63 7.59
C GLU A 310 -16.45 -0.53 8.23
N LEU A 311 -15.54 -1.15 7.48
CA LEU A 311 -14.62 -2.18 7.96
C LEU A 311 -13.77 -1.67 9.13
N THR A 312 -13.16 -0.50 8.99
CA THR A 312 -12.26 0.06 10.01
C THR A 312 -13.03 0.44 11.29
N ALA A 313 -14.25 0.96 11.15
CA ALA A 313 -15.13 1.25 12.28
C ALA A 313 -15.49 -0.04 13.05
N TRP A 314 -15.84 -1.12 12.35
CA TRP A 314 -16.06 -2.43 12.97
C TRP A 314 -14.79 -2.97 13.65
N GLN A 315 -13.61 -2.78 13.06
CA GLN A 315 -12.35 -3.20 13.67
C GLN A 315 -11.99 -2.40 14.94
N ILE A 316 -12.45 -1.15 15.07
CA ILE A 316 -12.27 -0.32 16.27
C ILE A 316 -13.30 -0.67 17.35
N LEU A 317 -14.56 -0.87 16.96
CA LEU A 317 -15.67 -1.22 17.84
C LEU A 317 -16.42 -2.44 17.28
N PRO A 318 -15.94 -3.67 17.57
CA PRO A 318 -16.60 -4.88 17.06
C PRO A 318 -17.91 -5.14 17.81
N CYS A 319 -19.05 -4.91 17.14
CA CYS A 319 -20.38 -5.24 17.66
C CYS A 319 -21.34 -5.57 16.50
N SER A 320 -22.54 -6.08 16.83
CA SER A 320 -23.55 -6.44 15.82
C SER A 320 -23.90 -5.26 14.91
N LEU A 321 -24.04 -4.07 15.48
CA LEU A 321 -24.38 -2.85 14.75
C LEU A 321 -23.30 -2.47 13.73
N THR A 322 -22.03 -2.40 14.13
CA THR A 322 -20.94 -2.06 13.21
C THR A 322 -20.68 -3.16 12.19
N TYR A 323 -20.83 -4.43 12.58
CA TYR A 323 -20.69 -5.58 11.69
C TYR A 323 -21.76 -5.62 10.60
N SER A 324 -23.01 -5.27 10.93
CA SER A 324 -24.13 -5.26 9.98
C SER A 324 -23.88 -4.36 8.77
N ARG A 325 -23.05 -3.31 8.94
CA ARG A 325 -22.66 -2.38 7.89
C ARG A 325 -21.46 -2.84 7.06
N VAL A 326 -20.70 -3.84 7.53
CA VAL A 326 -19.57 -4.36 6.76
C VAL A 326 -20.10 -5.12 5.54
N HIS A 327 -19.78 -4.58 4.37
CA HIS A 327 -20.13 -5.17 3.09
C HIS A 327 -19.62 -6.61 2.97
N GLU A 328 -20.40 -7.47 2.33
CA GLU A 328 -20.15 -8.92 2.24
C GLU A 328 -18.73 -9.26 1.78
N ARG A 329 -18.25 -8.61 0.72
CA ARG A 329 -16.87 -8.76 0.19
C ARG A 329 -15.75 -8.43 1.18
N TYR A 330 -16.02 -7.62 2.20
CA TYR A 330 -15.04 -7.21 3.20
C TYR A 330 -15.16 -7.96 4.53
N ARG A 331 -16.22 -8.76 4.72
CA ARG A 331 -16.40 -9.55 5.94
C ARG A 331 -15.20 -10.49 6.15
N PRO A 332 -14.76 -10.69 7.40
CA PRO A 332 -13.60 -11.53 7.69
C PRO A 332 -13.87 -12.99 7.28
N THR A 333 -12.88 -13.64 6.69
CA THR A 333 -12.91 -15.09 6.41
C THR A 333 -12.67 -15.91 7.67
N GLU A 334 -12.92 -17.21 7.61
CA GLU A 334 -12.61 -18.14 8.71
C GLU A 334 -11.12 -18.10 9.09
N LEU A 335 -10.23 -17.99 8.09
CA LEU A 335 -8.79 -17.84 8.31
C LEU A 335 -8.47 -16.56 9.09
N GLN A 336 -9.05 -15.43 8.67
CA GLN A 336 -8.85 -14.14 9.34
C GLN A 336 -9.35 -14.17 10.79
N LEU A 337 -10.50 -14.81 11.05
CA LEU A 337 -11.05 -15.01 12.40
C LEU A 337 -10.16 -15.92 13.26
N GLY A 338 -9.68 -17.03 12.69
CA GLY A 338 -8.81 -17.98 13.38
C GLY A 338 -7.45 -17.39 13.79
N LEU A 339 -6.88 -16.52 12.94
CA LEU A 339 -5.60 -15.86 13.23
C LEU A 339 -5.72 -14.65 14.15
N GLN A 340 -6.94 -14.17 14.43
CA GLN A 340 -7.20 -13.03 15.34
C GLN A 340 -6.37 -11.77 15.04
N GLY A 341 -6.15 -11.49 13.74
CA GLY A 341 -5.40 -10.30 13.30
C GLY A 341 -3.88 -10.44 13.34
N GLN A 342 -3.33 -11.65 13.47
CA GLN A 342 -1.89 -11.92 13.37
C GLN A 342 -1.39 -11.99 11.92
N TYR A 343 -1.62 -10.91 11.17
CA TYR A 343 -1.14 -10.69 9.80
C TYR A 343 -1.21 -9.17 9.48
N PRO A 344 -0.59 -8.69 8.39
CA PRO A 344 -0.67 -7.28 8.01
C PRO A 344 -2.13 -6.85 7.73
N CYS A 345 -2.64 -5.88 8.50
CA CYS A 345 -4.06 -5.48 8.41
C CYS A 345 -4.44 -4.77 7.11
N VAL A 346 -3.47 -4.32 6.30
CA VAL A 346 -3.73 -3.83 4.94
C VAL A 346 -4.41 -4.88 4.06
N VAL A 347 -4.19 -6.17 4.34
CA VAL A 347 -4.82 -7.26 3.58
C VAL A 347 -6.35 -7.21 3.70
N ASP A 348 -6.88 -6.73 4.83
CA ASP A 348 -8.32 -6.61 5.04
C ASP A 348 -8.99 -5.63 4.06
N TRP A 349 -8.22 -4.73 3.45
CA TRP A 349 -8.71 -3.73 2.49
C TRP A 349 -8.91 -4.28 1.08
N ILE A 350 -8.62 -5.57 0.85
CA ILE A 350 -8.89 -6.26 -0.41
C ILE A 350 -10.29 -6.90 -0.32
N PRO A 351 -11.22 -6.61 -1.26
CA PRO A 351 -12.60 -7.14 -1.23
C PRO A 351 -12.72 -8.61 -1.67
N PHE A 352 -11.64 -9.25 -2.07
CA PHE A 352 -11.66 -10.61 -2.60
C PHE A 352 -11.12 -11.57 -1.54
N ALA A 353 -12.03 -12.35 -0.95
CA ALA A 353 -11.71 -13.30 0.12
C ALA A 353 -10.60 -14.29 -0.28
N SER A 354 -10.69 -14.86 -1.48
CA SER A 354 -9.70 -15.78 -2.05
C SER A 354 -8.30 -15.17 -2.12
N ILE A 355 -8.19 -13.92 -2.58
CA ILE A 355 -6.91 -13.20 -2.64
C ILE A 355 -6.39 -12.93 -1.22
N ARG A 356 -7.25 -12.46 -0.30
CA ARG A 356 -6.86 -12.19 1.10
C ARG A 356 -6.28 -13.43 1.76
N ASP A 357 -7.00 -14.54 1.67
CA ASP A 357 -6.58 -15.80 2.32
C ASP A 357 -5.25 -16.29 1.74
N ARG A 358 -5.06 -16.20 0.43
CA ARG A 358 -3.79 -16.56 -0.22
C ARG A 358 -2.65 -15.62 0.14
N ILE A 359 -2.89 -14.30 0.23
CA ILE A 359 -1.88 -13.35 0.72
C ILE A 359 -1.51 -13.67 2.17
N ILE A 360 -2.48 -13.97 3.03
CA ILE A 360 -2.20 -14.34 4.43
C ILE A 360 -1.36 -15.63 4.48
N GLN A 361 -1.76 -16.66 3.75
CA GLN A 361 -1.10 -17.97 3.76
C GLN A 361 0.29 -17.93 3.13
N LEU A 362 0.49 -17.15 2.07
CA LEU A 362 1.71 -17.21 1.25
C LEU A 362 2.61 -15.98 1.38
N HIS A 363 2.09 -14.85 1.87
CA HIS A 363 2.78 -13.57 1.83
C HIS A 363 2.62 -12.70 3.09
N ALA A 364 2.02 -13.17 4.19
CA ALA A 364 1.92 -12.34 5.40
C ALA A 364 3.28 -11.84 5.88
N ALA A 365 4.31 -12.70 5.89
CA ALA A 365 5.70 -12.30 6.21
C ALA A 365 6.48 -11.66 5.04
N ASN A 366 5.85 -11.44 3.87
CA ASN A 366 6.53 -10.88 2.71
C ASN A 366 6.84 -9.38 2.92
N PRO A 367 8.12 -8.94 2.89
CA PRO A 367 8.48 -7.53 3.04
C PRO A 367 7.95 -6.63 1.92
N CYS A 368 7.41 -7.20 0.84
CA CYS A 368 6.80 -6.48 -0.27
C CYS A 368 5.26 -6.57 -0.25
N VAL A 369 4.63 -6.95 0.87
CA VAL A 369 3.17 -7.11 0.97
C VAL A 369 2.39 -5.85 0.57
N ASP A 370 2.90 -4.65 0.88
CA ASP A 370 2.27 -3.39 0.49
C ASP A 370 2.31 -3.18 -1.03
N GLN A 371 3.36 -3.65 -1.72
CA GLN A 371 3.41 -3.60 -3.18
C GLN A 371 2.38 -4.56 -3.79
N ILE A 372 2.23 -5.77 -3.23
CA ILE A 372 1.19 -6.72 -3.65
C ILE A 372 -0.19 -6.09 -3.50
N PHE A 373 -0.44 -5.43 -2.36
CA PHE A 373 -1.68 -4.69 -2.13
C PHE A 373 -1.89 -3.58 -3.18
N CYS A 374 -0.88 -2.73 -3.42
CA CYS A 374 -0.96 -1.64 -4.39
C CYS A 374 -1.21 -2.16 -5.82
N ASP A 375 -0.54 -3.24 -6.22
CA ASP A 375 -0.75 -3.90 -7.50
C ASP A 375 -2.16 -4.49 -7.61
N THR A 376 -2.67 -5.08 -6.52
CA THR A 376 -4.02 -5.65 -6.46
C THR A 376 -5.06 -4.56 -6.70
N VAL A 377 -4.98 -3.44 -5.97
CA VAL A 377 -5.92 -2.31 -6.12
C VAL A 377 -5.80 -1.67 -7.51
N SER A 378 -4.58 -1.58 -8.05
CA SER A 378 -4.35 -1.05 -9.41
C SER A 378 -4.89 -1.96 -10.51
N ALA A 379 -5.11 -3.24 -10.21
CA ALA A 379 -5.67 -4.23 -11.12
C ALA A 379 -7.20 -4.30 -11.08
N TYR A 380 -7.89 -3.47 -10.29
CA TYR A 380 -9.35 -3.43 -10.28
C TYR A 380 -9.88 -2.96 -11.63
N VAL A 381 -10.75 -3.77 -12.20
CA VAL A 381 -11.39 -3.54 -13.50
C VAL A 381 -12.90 -3.72 -13.40
N VAL A 382 -13.63 -3.12 -14.34
CA VAL A 382 -15.05 -3.40 -14.56
C VAL A 382 -15.23 -3.88 -15.99
N GLU A 383 -16.02 -4.94 -16.17
CA GLU A 383 -16.39 -5.48 -17.48
C GLU A 383 -17.59 -4.71 -18.07
N SER A 384 -17.61 -4.56 -19.39
CA SER A 384 -18.73 -4.00 -20.17
C SER A 384 -18.73 -4.60 -21.58
N THR A 385 -19.63 -4.12 -22.45
CA THR A 385 -19.53 -4.34 -23.90
C THR A 385 -18.91 -3.12 -24.60
N LEU A 386 -18.18 -3.33 -25.68
CA LEU A 386 -17.54 -2.22 -26.41
C LEU A 386 -18.58 -1.22 -26.97
N SER A 387 -19.75 -1.72 -27.39
CA SER A 387 -20.86 -0.90 -27.90
C SER A 387 -21.45 0.07 -26.87
N GLU A 388 -21.37 -0.24 -25.58
CA GLU A 388 -21.85 0.67 -24.51
C GLU A 388 -20.90 1.86 -24.31
N LEU A 389 -19.63 1.67 -24.64
CA LEU A 389 -18.56 2.62 -24.33
C LEU A 389 -18.10 3.42 -25.54
N VAL A 390 -18.18 2.85 -26.74
CA VAL A 390 -17.67 3.46 -27.97
C VAL A 390 -18.70 3.35 -29.11
N VAL A 391 -18.90 4.44 -29.84
CA VAL A 391 -19.79 4.53 -31.01
C VAL A 391 -19.34 3.53 -32.07
N GLY A 392 -20.28 2.74 -32.58
CA GLY A 392 -19.97 1.69 -33.57
C GLY A 392 -19.20 0.50 -33.00
N GLY A 393 -19.02 0.43 -31.68
CA GLY A 393 -18.44 -0.72 -30.99
C GLY A 393 -19.27 -2.00 -31.22
N SER A 394 -18.60 -3.15 -31.22
CA SER A 394 -19.28 -4.44 -31.28
C SER A 394 -19.78 -4.89 -29.90
N LEU A 395 -20.60 -5.93 -29.84
CA LEU A 395 -21.04 -6.57 -28.58
C LEU A 395 -19.92 -7.41 -27.92
N MET A 396 -18.65 -7.17 -28.27
CA MET A 396 -17.54 -7.89 -27.63
C MET A 396 -17.40 -7.43 -26.17
N LYS A 397 -17.11 -8.39 -25.29
CA LYS A 397 -16.80 -8.07 -23.90
C LYS A 397 -15.44 -7.39 -23.81
N VAL A 398 -15.40 -6.31 -23.05
CA VAL A 398 -14.22 -5.51 -22.76
C VAL A 398 -14.13 -5.24 -21.27
N TYR A 399 -12.95 -4.83 -20.79
CA TYR A 399 -12.80 -4.34 -19.44
C TYR A 399 -11.85 -3.15 -19.38
N ILE A 400 -12.06 -2.27 -18.41
CA ILE A 400 -11.26 -1.07 -18.16
C ILE A 400 -10.82 -1.04 -16.71
N ARG A 401 -9.55 -0.68 -16.45
CA ARG A 401 -9.05 -0.49 -15.09
C ARG A 401 -9.61 0.80 -14.49
N VAL A 402 -10.03 0.74 -13.23
CA VAL A 402 -10.56 1.90 -12.50
C VAL A 402 -9.51 3.02 -12.42
N THR A 403 -8.26 2.67 -12.14
CA THR A 403 -7.14 3.61 -12.05
C THR A 403 -6.89 4.37 -13.36
N ASP A 404 -7.12 3.75 -14.52
CA ASP A 404 -6.87 4.38 -15.81
C ASP A 404 -7.87 5.50 -16.10
N LEU A 405 -9.15 5.30 -15.77
CA LEU A 405 -10.16 6.35 -15.92
C LEU A 405 -9.96 7.47 -14.90
N ILE A 406 -9.65 7.15 -13.65
CA ILE A 406 -9.38 8.17 -12.62
C ILE A 406 -8.18 9.04 -13.00
N ALA A 407 -7.10 8.45 -13.52
CA ALA A 407 -5.95 9.20 -14.02
C ALA A 407 -6.33 10.13 -15.19
N SER A 408 -7.17 9.63 -16.11
CA SER A 408 -7.64 10.40 -17.27
C SER A 408 -8.56 11.56 -16.87
N MET A 409 -9.36 11.39 -15.82
CA MET A 409 -10.20 12.45 -15.23
C MET A 409 -9.37 13.56 -14.58
N ALA A 410 -8.15 13.28 -14.13
CA ALA A 410 -7.29 14.25 -13.45
C ALA A 410 -6.53 15.19 -14.40
N LEU A 411 -6.54 14.91 -15.70
CA LEU A 411 -5.84 15.72 -16.73
C LEU A 411 -6.35 17.17 -16.82
N GLN A 412 -7.49 17.48 -16.19
CA GLN A 412 -8.16 18.79 -16.22
C GLN A 412 -7.65 19.80 -15.18
N GLN A 413 -6.73 19.42 -14.27
CA GLN A 413 -6.29 20.30 -13.16
C GLN A 413 -5.08 21.19 -13.49
N GLY A 414 -4.56 21.14 -14.72
CA GLY A 414 -3.55 22.07 -15.21
C GLY A 414 -4.11 22.87 -16.39
N GLU A 415 -4.18 24.19 -16.23
CA GLU A 415 -4.55 25.19 -17.25
C GLU A 415 -6.05 25.49 -17.41
N GLY A 416 -6.51 26.58 -16.76
CA GLY A 416 -7.71 27.34 -17.17
C GLY A 416 -8.92 27.21 -16.25
N GLU A 417 -8.92 27.94 -15.13
CA GLU A 417 -10.19 28.41 -14.55
C GLU A 417 -10.84 29.39 -15.53
N GLY A 418 -12.06 29.08 -15.96
CA GLY A 418 -12.97 30.03 -16.59
C GLY A 418 -12.81 30.19 -18.10
N GLU A 419 -13.61 29.46 -18.87
CA GLU A 419 -14.59 30.02 -19.82
C GLU A 419 -15.36 28.87 -20.47
N GLY A 420 -16.68 29.04 -20.56
CA GLY A 420 -17.62 27.96 -20.84
C GLY A 420 -17.48 27.32 -22.22
N ILE A 421 -18.04 26.12 -22.34
CA ILE A 421 -19.01 25.71 -23.37
C ILE A 421 -19.66 24.42 -22.88
N ASP A 422 -20.99 24.42 -22.85
CA ASP A 422 -21.85 23.24 -22.86
C ASP A 422 -21.43 22.27 -23.99
N ASN A 423 -20.47 21.39 -23.73
CA ASN A 423 -20.31 20.19 -24.53
C ASN A 423 -21.03 19.06 -23.79
N MET A 424 -22.23 18.74 -24.28
CA MET A 424 -23.05 17.56 -23.95
C MET A 424 -22.27 16.27 -24.30
N ALA A 425 -21.14 16.02 -23.66
CA ALA A 425 -20.48 14.73 -23.75
C ALA A 425 -21.48 13.68 -23.24
N SER A 426 -21.78 12.71 -24.07
CA SER A 426 -22.65 11.59 -23.74
C SER A 426 -21.97 10.31 -24.20
N LEU A 427 -22.02 9.26 -23.39
CA LEU A 427 -21.64 7.94 -23.87
C LEU A 427 -22.68 7.42 -24.88
N PRO A 428 -22.26 6.66 -25.91
CA PRO A 428 -20.89 6.13 -26.14
C PRO A 428 -19.89 7.16 -26.66
N ALA A 429 -18.60 7.01 -26.36
CA ALA A 429 -17.53 7.90 -26.82
C ALA A 429 -17.21 7.70 -28.32
N PRO A 430 -16.65 8.70 -29.03
CA PRO A 430 -16.32 8.57 -30.46
C PRO A 430 -15.34 7.44 -30.78
N ASP A 431 -14.35 7.24 -29.92
CA ASP A 431 -13.35 6.17 -30.03
C ASP A 431 -12.75 5.81 -28.66
N ILE A 432 -11.98 4.73 -28.62
CA ILE A 432 -11.31 4.24 -27.39
C ILE A 432 -10.30 5.27 -26.86
N LYS A 433 -9.60 6.01 -27.74
CA LYS A 433 -8.58 6.98 -27.33
C LYS A 433 -9.22 8.11 -26.52
N THR A 434 -10.41 8.55 -26.95
CA THR A 434 -11.17 9.62 -26.32
C THR A 434 -11.55 9.29 -24.88
N LEU A 435 -11.81 8.02 -24.55
CA LEU A 435 -12.07 7.58 -23.17
C LEU A 435 -10.90 7.87 -22.21
N PHE A 436 -9.67 7.95 -22.72
CA PHE A 436 -8.47 8.14 -21.91
C PHE A 436 -7.77 9.49 -22.15
N SER A 437 -8.25 10.29 -23.10
CA SER A 437 -7.71 11.62 -23.40
C SER A 437 -8.66 12.77 -23.08
N SER A 438 -9.96 12.52 -22.88
CA SER A 438 -10.93 13.52 -22.44
C SER A 438 -11.38 13.23 -21.00
N PRO A 439 -11.19 14.18 -20.06
CA PRO A 439 -11.67 14.05 -18.69
C PRO A 439 -13.19 13.82 -18.59
N GLU A 440 -13.98 14.43 -19.47
CA GLU A 440 -15.44 14.32 -19.50
C GLU A 440 -15.87 12.90 -19.86
N TYR A 441 -15.33 12.34 -20.94
CA TYR A 441 -15.64 10.96 -21.35
C TYR A 441 -15.13 9.93 -20.34
N ALA A 442 -13.95 10.18 -19.73
CA ALA A 442 -13.44 9.33 -18.66
C ALA A 442 -14.39 9.32 -17.44
N TYR A 443 -14.89 10.50 -17.05
CA TYR A 443 -15.86 10.62 -15.95
C TYR A 443 -17.20 9.94 -16.28
N LEU A 444 -17.72 10.12 -17.49
CA LEU A 444 -18.96 9.47 -17.93
C LEU A 444 -18.82 7.94 -17.95
N ALA A 445 -17.70 7.42 -18.45
CA ALA A 445 -17.39 5.98 -18.41
C ALA A 445 -17.27 5.47 -16.98
N PHE A 446 -16.56 6.20 -16.11
CA PHE A 446 -16.43 5.85 -14.70
C PHE A 446 -17.80 5.74 -14.00
N LYS A 447 -18.70 6.69 -14.26
CA LYS A 447 -20.07 6.69 -13.71
C LYS A 447 -20.96 5.61 -14.32
N HIS A 448 -20.90 5.41 -15.64
CA HIS A 448 -21.67 4.39 -16.33
C HIS A 448 -21.33 2.98 -15.82
N LEU A 449 -20.04 2.72 -15.61
CA LEU A 449 -19.51 1.46 -15.08
C LEU A 449 -19.68 1.32 -13.56
N LYS A 450 -20.32 2.29 -12.90
CA LYS A 450 -20.57 2.29 -11.44
C LYS A 450 -19.30 2.09 -10.61
N MET A 451 -18.18 2.63 -11.08
CA MET A 451 -16.90 2.52 -10.37
C MET A 451 -16.85 3.33 -9.06
N ASP A 452 -17.83 4.20 -8.81
CA ASP A 452 -18.02 4.88 -7.52
C ASP A 452 -18.91 4.12 -6.52
N CYS A 453 -19.50 2.99 -6.94
CA CYS A 453 -20.38 2.18 -6.09
C CYS A 453 -19.65 1.06 -5.34
N GLY A 454 -18.31 1.05 -5.39
CA GLY A 454 -17.49 0.16 -4.59
C GLY A 454 -17.31 -1.25 -5.15
N ALA A 455 -16.87 -2.15 -4.28
CA ALA A 455 -16.20 -3.38 -4.67
C ALA A 455 -17.08 -4.41 -5.39
N SER A 456 -18.41 -4.30 -5.34
CA SER A 456 -19.34 -5.26 -5.95
C SER A 456 -19.22 -5.36 -7.46
N TYR A 457 -18.78 -4.29 -8.13
CA TYR A 457 -18.62 -4.23 -9.57
C TYR A 457 -17.22 -4.63 -10.05
N TYR A 458 -16.27 -4.73 -9.12
CA TYR A 458 -14.88 -4.97 -9.47
C TYR A 458 -14.61 -6.45 -9.75
N LYS A 459 -13.78 -6.64 -10.78
CA LYS A 459 -13.01 -7.84 -11.07
C LYS A 459 -11.51 -7.48 -11.08
N ILE A 460 -10.66 -8.47 -11.28
CA ILE A 460 -9.20 -8.33 -11.35
C ILE A 460 -8.74 -8.50 -12.80
N ASP A 461 -7.88 -7.58 -13.25
CA ASP A 461 -7.16 -7.68 -14.52
C ASP A 461 -6.33 -8.99 -14.55
N PRO A 462 -6.49 -9.87 -15.55
CA PRO A 462 -5.72 -11.11 -15.68
C PRO A 462 -4.20 -10.93 -15.63
N VAL A 463 -3.68 -9.75 -16.00
CA VAL A 463 -2.24 -9.45 -15.93
C VAL A 463 -1.73 -9.50 -14.48
N PHE A 464 -2.56 -9.19 -13.49
CA PHE A 464 -2.20 -9.32 -12.08
C PHE A 464 -1.78 -10.75 -11.72
N PHE A 465 -2.55 -11.76 -12.14
CA PHE A 465 -2.24 -13.17 -11.89
C PHE A 465 -1.09 -13.69 -12.76
N SER A 466 -0.70 -12.96 -13.81
CA SER A 466 0.55 -13.27 -14.52
C SER A 466 1.78 -12.91 -13.66
N LYS A 467 1.65 -11.88 -12.80
CA LYS A 467 2.68 -11.48 -11.84
C LYS A 467 2.62 -12.28 -10.53
N TYR A 468 1.42 -12.62 -10.07
CA TYR A 468 1.15 -13.35 -8.83
C TYR A 468 0.25 -14.58 -9.07
N PRO A 469 0.74 -15.60 -9.80
CA PRO A 469 -0.08 -16.76 -10.18
C PRO A 469 -0.62 -17.55 -8.99
N GLU A 470 0.12 -17.59 -7.88
CA GLU A 470 -0.25 -18.23 -6.63
C GLU A 470 -1.46 -17.60 -5.94
N LEU A 471 -1.78 -16.34 -6.26
CA LEU A 471 -2.95 -15.63 -5.73
C LEU A 471 -4.24 -15.94 -6.50
N CYS A 472 -4.15 -16.63 -7.65
CA CYS A 472 -5.31 -16.98 -8.44
C CYS A 472 -6.03 -18.20 -7.84
N ASP A 473 -7.33 -18.05 -7.56
CA ASP A 473 -8.20 -19.18 -7.26
C ASP A 473 -9.06 -19.52 -8.48
N PRO A 474 -8.88 -20.70 -9.12
CA PRO A 474 -9.68 -21.11 -10.26
C PRO A 474 -11.17 -21.30 -9.95
N SER A 475 -11.53 -21.41 -8.67
CA SER A 475 -12.91 -21.62 -8.22
C SER A 475 -13.67 -20.31 -7.99
N ASP A 476 -12.98 -19.16 -8.06
CA ASP A 476 -13.55 -17.83 -7.81
C ASP A 476 -13.70 -17.02 -9.11
N ASP A 477 -14.89 -16.49 -9.40
CA ASP A 477 -15.18 -15.69 -10.61
C ASP A 477 -14.77 -14.21 -10.44
N ILE A 478 -13.52 -14.00 -10.06
CA ILE A 478 -12.96 -12.66 -9.84
C ILE A 478 -12.10 -12.18 -11.00
N VAL A 479 -11.69 -13.07 -11.91
CA VAL A 479 -10.85 -12.74 -13.06
C VAL A 479 -11.70 -12.12 -14.16
N ALA A 480 -11.29 -10.95 -14.66
CA ALA A 480 -11.99 -10.33 -15.78
C ALA A 480 -11.78 -11.09 -17.09
N SER A 481 -12.75 -10.97 -17.97
CA SER A 481 -12.85 -11.62 -19.27
C SER A 481 -13.13 -10.57 -20.35
N GLY A 482 -12.54 -10.76 -21.54
CA GLY A 482 -12.70 -9.84 -22.67
C GLY A 482 -11.42 -9.15 -23.09
N VAL A 483 -11.54 -8.10 -23.90
CA VAL A 483 -10.40 -7.31 -24.40
C VAL A 483 -10.11 -6.14 -23.45
N PRO A 484 -8.86 -5.96 -22.98
CA PRO A 484 -8.50 -4.80 -22.16
C PRO A 484 -8.55 -3.52 -22.99
N LEU A 485 -9.27 -2.51 -22.50
CA LEU A 485 -9.17 -1.14 -22.98
C LEU A 485 -8.26 -0.37 -22.03
N LYS A 486 -7.18 0.20 -22.57
CA LYS A 486 -6.13 0.84 -21.76
C LYS A 486 -5.51 2.06 -22.45
N PRO A 487 -5.01 3.03 -21.68
CA PRO A 487 -4.17 4.11 -22.19
C PRO A 487 -2.79 3.58 -22.63
N GLY A 488 -2.02 4.44 -23.31
CA GLY A 488 -0.66 4.11 -23.75
C GLY A 488 0.33 3.93 -22.59
N THR A 489 0.06 4.54 -21.43
CA THR A 489 0.85 4.39 -20.22
C THR A 489 -0.07 4.13 -19.04
N GLN A 490 0.26 3.10 -18.27
CA GLN A 490 -0.50 2.64 -17.12
C GLN A 490 0.33 2.87 -15.86
N THR A 491 -0.28 3.49 -14.86
CA THR A 491 0.34 3.69 -13.54
C THR A 491 -0.21 2.69 -12.53
N THR A 492 0.53 2.55 -11.42
CA THR A 492 0.18 1.74 -10.26
C THR A 492 0.15 2.66 -9.05
N LEU A 493 -0.74 2.39 -8.11
CA LEU A 493 -0.79 3.08 -6.82
C LEU A 493 0.54 2.92 -6.07
N THR A 494 0.97 3.96 -5.36
CA THR A 494 2.23 3.97 -4.60
C THR A 494 2.01 3.48 -3.17
N SER A 495 3.05 2.92 -2.54
CA SER A 495 3.06 2.58 -1.12
C SER A 495 3.54 3.78 -0.29
N PRO A 496 3.03 4.03 0.93
CA PRO A 496 3.61 5.04 1.80
C PRO A 496 5.00 4.61 2.27
N ASN A 497 5.77 5.59 2.75
CA ASN A 497 7.00 5.35 3.49
C ASN A 497 6.70 4.75 4.87
N TYR A 498 7.75 4.26 5.55
CA TYR A 498 7.64 3.83 6.94
C TYR A 498 7.19 4.97 7.85
N VAL A 499 6.47 4.60 8.90
CA VAL A 499 6.08 5.55 9.94
C VAL A 499 7.32 6.18 10.57
N ASP A 500 7.33 7.50 10.65
CA ASP A 500 8.33 8.27 11.40
C ASP A 500 7.68 9.09 12.54
N ALA A 501 8.53 9.62 13.41
CA ALA A 501 8.09 10.40 14.57
C ALA A 501 7.28 11.64 14.15
N MET A 502 7.63 12.27 13.03
CA MET A 502 6.97 13.48 12.57
C MET A 502 5.54 13.18 12.09
N THR A 503 5.35 12.07 11.39
CA THR A 503 4.06 11.61 10.91
C THR A 503 3.16 11.25 12.09
N VAL A 504 3.69 10.58 13.12
CA VAL A 504 2.93 10.28 14.35
C VAL A 504 2.51 11.57 15.07
N ALA A 505 3.43 12.52 15.23
CA ALA A 505 3.10 13.82 15.85
C ALA A 505 2.02 14.58 15.07
N THR A 506 2.06 14.52 13.73
CA THR A 506 1.03 15.09 12.85
C THR A 506 -0.32 14.42 13.08
N TYR A 507 -0.38 13.09 13.10
CA TYR A 507 -1.60 12.34 13.37
C TYR A 507 -2.19 12.65 14.75
N CYS A 508 -1.36 12.69 15.79
CA CYS A 508 -1.77 13.04 17.14
C CYS A 508 -2.36 14.44 17.20
N SER A 509 -1.66 15.43 16.63
CA SER A 509 -2.09 16.83 16.65
C SER A 509 -3.42 17.02 15.92
N PHE A 510 -3.57 16.42 14.74
CA PHE A 510 -4.78 16.51 13.94
C PHE A 510 -5.98 15.85 14.63
N ILE A 511 -5.82 14.64 15.19
CA ILE A 511 -6.89 13.95 15.91
C ILE A 511 -7.29 14.73 17.17
N ASN A 512 -6.32 15.25 17.95
CA ASN A 512 -6.62 16.10 19.10
C ASN A 512 -7.45 17.31 18.70
N PHE A 513 -6.98 18.06 17.70
CA PHE A 513 -7.65 19.25 17.19
C PHE A 513 -9.08 18.95 16.72
N SER A 514 -9.28 17.88 15.94
CA SER A 514 -10.59 17.52 15.38
C SER A 514 -11.63 17.22 16.46
N PHE A 515 -11.25 16.50 17.52
CA PHE A 515 -12.14 16.16 18.63
C PHE A 515 -12.39 17.36 19.56
N ASP A 516 -11.36 18.18 19.82
CA ASP A 516 -11.50 19.40 20.63
C ASP A 516 -12.42 20.42 19.94
N ALA A 517 -12.29 20.58 18.61
CA ALA A 517 -13.17 21.41 17.79
C ALA A 517 -14.62 20.92 17.81
N ALA A 518 -14.86 19.61 17.61
CA ALA A 518 -16.21 19.03 17.69
C ALA A 518 -16.85 19.23 19.08
N THR A 519 -16.05 19.12 20.15
CA THR A 519 -16.51 19.39 21.52
C THR A 519 -16.85 20.86 21.74
N ALA A 520 -16.06 21.79 21.17
CA ALA A 520 -16.34 23.21 21.25
C ALA A 520 -17.62 23.61 20.47
N LEU A 521 -17.81 23.07 19.27
CA LEU A 521 -19.00 23.33 18.44
C LEU A 521 -20.28 22.79 19.08
N SER A 522 -20.24 21.58 19.63
CA SER A 522 -21.39 21.00 20.33
C SER A 522 -21.77 21.74 21.63
N ARG A 523 -20.89 22.60 22.19
CA ARG A 523 -21.24 23.49 23.30
C ARG A 523 -21.92 24.78 22.86
N LEU A 524 -21.69 25.22 21.62
CA LEU A 524 -22.30 26.41 21.04
C LEU A 524 -23.75 26.16 20.60
N GLU A 525 -24.12 24.93 20.25
CA GLU A 525 -25.50 24.55 19.89
C GLU A 525 -26.47 24.50 21.09
N TYR A 526 -25.97 24.63 22.33
CA TYR A 526 -26.79 24.63 23.56
C TYR A 526 -26.87 26.02 24.23
N VAL A 527 -26.46 27.08 23.53
CA VAL A 527 -26.65 28.49 23.92
C VAL A 527 -27.60 29.13 22.92
#